data_AF-A0A940KA96-F1
#
_entry.id   AF-A0A940KA96-F1
#
_cell.length_a   1.000
_cell.length_b   1.000
_cell.length_c   1.000
_cell.angle_alpha   90.00
_cell.angle_beta   90.00
_cell.angle_gamma   90.00
#
_symmetry.space_group_name_H-M   'P 1'
#
loop_
_entity.id
_entity.type
_entity.pdbx_description
1 polymer ?
#
loop_
_entity_poly.entity_id
_entity_poly.type
_entity_poly.pdbx_seq_one_letter_code
_entity_poly.pdbx_strand_id
1 'polypeptide(L)'
;MRIEGLSPMLARSLLAALPKAAPGFPLAEKDAAAAAPQPPVNGPGGVAPPSVQMLVALAAADPQVERRRRMAVEAERGVDALERLHKELLAGVVPIEQLQEIAEWSQSFEVPDDPVLAQILSDIDLRVRVELAKIDLRA
;
A
#
# COMPACT_ATOMS: atom_id res chain seq x y z
N MET A 1 24.02 29.92 -12.21
CA MET A 1 22.99 28.93 -11.82
C MET A 1 23.35 28.39 -10.45
N ARG A 2 22.48 28.57 -9.46
CA ARG A 2 22.66 28.05 -8.10
C ARG A 2 21.75 26.83 -7.99
N ILE A 3 22.29 25.65 -7.70
CA ILE A 3 21.51 24.42 -7.60
C ILE A 3 21.01 24.35 -6.15
N GLU A 4 19.71 24.56 -5.96
CA GLU A 4 19.07 24.32 -4.67
C GLU A 4 19.18 22.84 -4.31
N GLY A 5 19.72 22.56 -3.12
CA GLY A 5 19.91 21.20 -2.63
C GLY A 5 18.60 20.48 -2.34
N LEU A 6 18.61 19.15 -2.41
CA LEU A 6 17.46 18.30 -2.10
C LEU A 6 16.90 18.62 -0.71
N SER A 7 15.57 18.74 -0.64
CA SER A 7 14.83 18.91 0.62
C SER A 7 15.21 17.81 1.63
N PRO A 8 15.39 18.16 2.92
CA PRO A 8 15.81 17.20 3.96
C PRO A 8 14.84 16.03 4.14
N MET A 9 13.57 16.20 3.76
CA MET A 9 12.57 15.12 3.78
C MET A 9 12.83 14.07 2.69
N LEU A 10 13.22 14.51 1.49
CA LEU A 10 13.55 13.62 0.38
C LEU A 10 14.87 12.88 0.61
N ALA A 11 15.83 13.52 1.26
CA ALA A 11 17.08 12.87 1.65
C ALA A 11 16.86 11.74 2.67
N ARG A 12 15.89 11.92 3.58
CA ARG A 12 15.58 10.94 4.64
C ARG A 12 14.87 9.69 4.10
N SER A 13 13.95 9.85 3.17
CA SER A 13 13.27 8.71 2.53
C SER A 13 14.23 7.87 1.67
N LEU A 14 15.17 8.52 0.98
CA LEU A 14 16.22 7.83 0.23
C LEU A 14 17.18 7.05 1.13
N LEU A 15 17.54 7.59 2.30
CA LEU A 15 18.41 6.92 3.26
C LEU A 15 17.75 5.70 3.92
N ALA A 16 16.42 5.74 4.10
CA ALA A 16 15.63 4.62 4.65
C ALA A 16 15.40 3.49 3.64
N ALA A 17 15.46 3.78 2.34
CA ALA A 17 15.32 2.81 1.25
C ALA A 17 16.65 2.10 0.89
N LEU A 18 17.76 2.50 1.49
CA LEU A 18 19.06 1.90 1.21
C LEU A 18 19.19 0.55 1.93
N PRO A 19 19.48 -0.56 1.23
CA PRO A 19 19.63 -1.86 1.85
C PRO A 19 20.80 -1.84 2.85
N LYS A 20 20.54 -2.35 4.06
CA LYS A 20 21.55 -2.46 5.13
C LYS A 20 22.68 -3.38 4.65
N ALA A 21 23.87 -2.80 4.46
CA ALA A 21 25.05 -3.52 3.97
C ALA A 21 25.36 -4.73 4.86
N ALA A 22 25.26 -5.93 4.31
CA ALA A 22 25.83 -7.15 4.88
C ALA A 22 27.33 -7.20 4.53
N PRO A 23 28.21 -7.68 5.44
CA PRO A 23 29.63 -7.77 5.14
C PRO A 23 29.92 -9.04 4.34
N GLY A 24 30.80 -8.92 3.34
CA GLY A 24 31.57 -10.05 2.83
C GLY A 24 31.29 -10.43 1.38
N PHE A 25 31.99 -9.77 0.46
CA PHE A 25 32.39 -10.41 -0.80
C PHE A 25 33.93 -10.53 -0.77
N PRO A 26 34.50 -11.73 -0.91
CA PRO A 26 35.94 -11.90 -0.87
C PRO A 26 36.57 -11.32 -2.14
N LEU A 27 37.52 -10.40 -1.95
CA LEU A 27 38.45 -9.98 -2.99
C LEU A 27 39.35 -11.18 -3.30
N ALA A 28 39.18 -11.79 -4.48
CA ALA A 28 40.23 -12.62 -5.05
C ALA A 28 41.36 -11.68 -5.51
N GLU A 29 42.43 -11.64 -4.73
CA GLU A 29 43.70 -11.01 -5.10
C GLU A 29 44.21 -11.69 -6.37
N LYS A 30 44.05 -11.01 -7.51
CA LYS A 30 44.76 -11.37 -8.74
C LYS A 30 45.70 -10.22 -9.06
N ASP A 31 46.99 -10.56 -9.00
CA ASP A 31 48.16 -9.74 -9.23
C ASP A 31 47.95 -8.49 -10.09
N ALA A 32 48.34 -7.36 -9.50
CA ALA A 32 48.44 -6.08 -10.16
C ALA A 32 49.58 -6.08 -11.19
N ALA A 33 49.25 -6.33 -12.44
CA ALA A 33 50.00 -5.82 -13.59
C ALA A 33 49.17 -4.69 -14.22
N ALA A 34 49.73 -3.48 -14.22
CA ALA A 34 49.10 -2.26 -14.69
C ALA A 34 48.55 -2.39 -16.12
N ALA A 35 47.23 -2.34 -16.25
CA ALA A 35 46.53 -2.18 -17.52
C ALA A 35 45.75 -0.86 -17.48
N ALA A 36 46.00 -0.01 -18.48
CA ALA A 36 45.38 1.30 -18.69
C ALA A 36 43.84 1.21 -18.73
N PRO A 37 43.10 2.30 -18.40
CA PRO A 37 41.65 2.29 -18.38
C PRO A 37 41.09 2.04 -19.78
N GLN A 38 40.48 0.88 -19.99
CA GLN A 38 39.75 0.59 -21.20
C GLN A 38 38.36 1.24 -21.12
N PRO A 39 37.87 1.90 -22.19
CA PRO A 39 36.51 2.42 -22.24
C PRO A 39 35.50 1.24 -22.19
N PRO A 40 34.30 1.45 -21.64
CA PRO A 40 33.30 0.39 -21.53
C PRO A 40 32.91 -0.11 -22.92
N VAL A 41 33.11 -1.41 -23.15
CA VAL A 41 32.70 -2.10 -24.37
C VAL A 41 31.18 -2.28 -24.35
N ASN A 42 30.47 -1.48 -25.14
CA ASN A 42 29.05 -1.71 -25.40
C ASN A 42 28.94 -2.84 -26.43
N GLY A 43 28.96 -4.09 -25.94
CA GLY A 43 28.61 -5.26 -26.76
C GLY A 43 27.12 -5.27 -27.10
N PRO A 44 26.73 -5.82 -28.28
CA PRO A 44 25.33 -5.94 -28.68
C PRO A 44 24.65 -6.99 -27.78
N GLY A 45 24.03 -6.53 -26.70
CA GLY A 45 23.41 -7.39 -25.69
C GLY A 45 23.51 -6.87 -24.25
N GLY A 46 24.24 -5.78 -24.02
CA GLY A 46 24.24 -5.12 -22.71
C GLY A 46 22.88 -4.50 -22.40
N VAL A 47 22.10 -5.14 -21.53
CA VAL A 47 20.91 -4.51 -20.93
C VAL A 47 21.39 -3.25 -20.22
N ALA A 48 21.02 -2.08 -20.75
CA ALA A 48 21.31 -0.82 -20.10
C ALA A 48 20.73 -0.84 -18.69
N PRO A 49 21.43 -0.29 -17.68
CA PRO A 49 20.87 -0.20 -16.34
C PRO A 49 19.52 0.54 -16.41
N PRO A 50 18.48 0.07 -15.69
CA PRO A 50 17.16 0.67 -15.75
C PRO A 50 17.28 2.15 -15.38
N SER A 51 16.60 3.01 -16.15
CA SER A 51 16.58 4.44 -15.87
C SER A 51 15.92 4.70 -14.52
N VAL A 52 16.28 5.81 -13.87
CA VAL A 52 15.64 6.21 -12.61
C VAL A 52 14.12 6.35 -12.79
N GLN A 53 13.65 6.90 -13.91
CA GLN A 53 12.22 6.94 -14.26
C GLN A 53 11.59 5.54 -14.30
N MET A 54 12.27 4.55 -14.86
CA MET A 54 11.77 3.17 -14.92
C MET A 54 11.70 2.52 -13.54
N LEU A 55 12.70 2.74 -12.69
CA LEU A 55 12.69 2.25 -11.30
C LEU A 55 11.57 2.92 -10.47
N VAL A 56 11.35 4.22 -10.64
CA VAL A 56 10.23 4.93 -10.00
C VAL A 56 8.88 4.40 -10.50
N ALA A 57 8.74 4.19 -11.81
CA ALA A 57 7.51 3.63 -12.39
C ALA A 57 7.23 2.21 -11.88
N LEU A 58 8.26 1.37 -11.75
CA LEU A 58 8.13 0.01 -11.23
C LEU A 58 7.76 -0.01 -9.73
N ALA A 59 8.35 0.90 -8.94
CA ALA A 59 8.00 1.04 -7.52
C ALA A 59 6.58 1.61 -7.33
N ALA A 60 6.14 2.53 -8.20
CA ALA A 60 4.77 3.04 -8.19
C ALA A 60 3.74 1.98 -8.62
N ALA A 61 4.16 0.97 -9.39
CA ALA A 61 3.34 -0.15 -9.82
C ALA A 61 3.33 -1.34 -8.82
N ASP A 62 3.68 -1.12 -7.54
CA ASP A 62 3.69 -2.17 -6.54
C ASP A 62 2.26 -2.72 -6.30
N PRO A 63 1.98 -3.99 -6.64
CA PRO A 63 0.66 -4.60 -6.46
C PRO A 63 0.19 -4.63 -5.01
N GLN A 64 1.10 -4.61 -4.04
CA GLN A 64 0.76 -4.57 -2.61
C GLN A 64 0.17 -3.21 -2.22
N VAL A 65 0.75 -2.12 -2.74
CA VAL A 65 0.26 -0.76 -2.47
C VAL A 65 -1.14 -0.58 -3.05
N GLU A 66 -1.35 -1.05 -4.28
CA GLU A 66 -2.66 -0.96 -4.94
C GLU A 66 -3.71 -1.84 -4.22
N ARG A 67 -3.37 -3.05 -3.76
CA ARG A 67 -4.27 -3.86 -2.93
C ARG A 67 -4.66 -3.17 -1.63
N ARG A 68 -3.68 -2.64 -0.88
CA ARG A 68 -3.94 -1.92 0.38
C ARG A 68 -4.83 -0.70 0.15
N ARG A 69 -4.62 0.03 -0.95
CA ARG A 69 -5.47 1.17 -1.33
C ARG A 69 -6.92 0.74 -1.57
N ARG A 70 -7.15 -0.33 -2.34
CA ARG A 70 -8.50 -0.83 -2.61
C ARG A 70 -9.22 -1.25 -1.33
N MET A 71 -8.52 -1.95 -0.45
CA MET A 71 -9.07 -2.37 0.84
C MET A 71 -9.38 -1.19 1.75
N ALA A 72 -8.57 -0.13 1.73
CA ALA A 72 -8.86 1.10 2.47
C ALA A 72 -10.14 1.80 1.96
N VAL A 73 -10.35 1.84 0.64
CA VAL A 73 -11.59 2.37 0.04
C VAL A 73 -12.80 1.54 0.46
N GLU A 74 -12.67 0.22 0.52
CA GLU A 74 -13.77 -0.65 0.99
C GLU A 74 -14.09 -0.43 2.47
N ALA A 75 -13.06 -0.24 3.31
CA ALA A 75 -13.24 0.10 4.72
C ALA A 75 -13.94 1.46 4.89
N GLU A 76 -13.53 2.48 4.14
CA GLU A 76 -14.16 3.80 4.13
C GLU A 76 -15.64 3.71 3.74
N ARG A 77 -15.96 2.92 2.70
CA ARG A 77 -17.35 2.68 2.28
C ARG A 77 -18.20 2.08 3.40
N GLY A 78 -17.67 1.11 4.15
CA GLY A 78 -18.36 0.51 5.30
C GLY A 78 -18.62 1.51 6.44
N VAL A 79 -17.62 2.35 6.75
CA VAL A 79 -17.74 3.41 7.75
C VAL A 79 -18.78 4.45 7.34
N ASP A 80 -18.75 4.89 6.08
CA ASP A 80 -19.71 5.86 5.57
C ASP A 80 -21.14 5.32 5.57
N ALA A 81 -21.33 4.04 5.25
CA ALA A 81 -22.63 3.37 5.32
C ALA A 81 -23.16 3.33 6.77
N LEU A 82 -22.29 3.00 7.74
CA LEU A 82 -22.62 3.07 9.18
C LEU A 82 -23.03 4.48 9.60
N GLU A 83 -22.31 5.51 9.14
CA GLU A 83 -22.60 6.90 9.50
C GLU A 83 -23.96 7.36 8.93
N ARG A 84 -24.26 7.00 7.67
CA ARG A 84 -25.56 7.29 7.05
C ARG A 84 -26.69 6.60 7.81
N LEU A 85 -26.55 5.30 8.08
CA LEU A 85 -27.54 4.55 8.86
C LEU A 85 -27.76 5.20 10.23
N HIS A 86 -26.69 5.58 10.92
CA HIS A 86 -26.79 6.22 12.22
C HIS A 86 -27.56 7.54 12.18
N LYS A 87 -27.32 8.39 11.17
CA LYS A 87 -28.02 9.67 10.99
C LYS A 87 -29.53 9.48 10.81
N GLU A 88 -29.93 8.52 9.99
CA GLU A 88 -31.35 8.20 9.75
C GLU A 88 -32.02 7.62 11.00
N LEU A 89 -31.33 6.72 11.72
CA LEU A 89 -31.83 6.16 12.98
C LEU A 89 -32.01 7.24 14.05
N LEU A 90 -31.11 8.24 14.12
CA LEU A 90 -31.27 9.39 15.00
C LEU A 90 -32.48 10.26 14.62
N ALA A 91 -32.84 10.30 13.34
CA ALA A 91 -34.07 10.95 12.87
C ALA A 91 -35.33 10.12 13.17
N GLY A 92 -35.18 8.90 13.71
CA GLY A 92 -36.28 7.99 14.01
C GLY A 92 -36.81 7.22 12.81
N VAL A 93 -36.07 7.21 11.70
CA VAL A 93 -36.41 6.50 10.46
C VAL A 93 -35.62 5.20 10.39
N VAL A 94 -36.26 4.12 9.93
CA VAL A 94 -35.58 2.84 9.65
C VAL A 94 -35.39 2.71 8.14
N PRO A 95 -34.23 3.10 7.60
CA PRO A 95 -34.02 3.15 6.16
C PRO A 95 -33.72 1.76 5.56
N ILE A 96 -34.70 1.14 4.92
CA ILE A 96 -34.55 -0.21 4.35
C ILE A 96 -33.39 -0.29 3.34
N GLU A 97 -33.23 0.72 2.48
CA GLU A 97 -32.17 0.75 1.45
C GLU A 97 -30.77 0.80 2.08
N GLN A 98 -30.56 1.62 3.11
CA GLN A 98 -29.26 1.71 3.80
C GLN A 98 -28.95 0.43 4.59
N LEU A 99 -29.98 -0.25 5.10
CA LEU A 99 -29.85 -1.55 5.77
C LEU A 99 -29.47 -2.66 4.79
N GLN A 100 -29.99 -2.63 3.57
CA GLN A 100 -29.59 -3.56 2.52
C GLN A 100 -28.15 -3.29 2.09
N GLU A 101 -27.78 -2.02 1.86
CA GLU A 101 -26.42 -1.64 1.50
C GLU A 101 -25.39 -2.16 2.52
N ILE A 102 -25.68 -1.97 3.82
CA ILE A 102 -24.74 -2.36 4.87
C ILE A 102 -24.66 -3.88 5.07
N ALA A 103 -25.77 -4.59 4.86
CA ALA A 103 -25.80 -6.05 4.89
C ALA A 103 -25.01 -6.63 3.71
N GLU A 104 -25.19 -6.09 2.50
CA GLU A 104 -24.42 -6.48 1.32
C GLU A 104 -22.93 -6.22 1.51
N TRP A 105 -22.56 -5.07 2.08
CA TRP A 105 -21.17 -4.75 2.41
C TRP A 105 -20.56 -5.81 3.36
N SER A 106 -21.26 -6.15 4.45
CA SER A 106 -20.83 -7.18 5.41
C SER A 106 -20.74 -8.58 4.79
N GLN A 107 -21.61 -8.91 3.84
CA GLN A 107 -21.55 -10.20 3.13
C GLN A 107 -20.41 -10.27 2.11
N SER A 108 -20.04 -9.13 1.52
CA SER A 108 -18.89 -9.02 0.61
C SER A 108 -17.54 -8.95 1.32
N PHE A 109 -17.53 -9.06 2.65
CA PHE A 109 -16.35 -8.94 3.48
C PHE A 109 -15.31 -10.04 3.22
N GLU A 110 -14.10 -9.64 2.85
CA GLU A 110 -12.92 -10.50 2.77
C GLU A 110 -11.85 -10.02 3.76
N VAL A 111 -11.26 -10.96 4.50
CA VAL A 111 -10.19 -10.65 5.47
C VAL A 111 -8.88 -10.39 4.71
N PRO A 112 -8.28 -9.19 4.78
CA PRO A 112 -6.99 -8.90 4.13
C PRO A 112 -5.81 -9.62 4.80
N ASP A 113 -4.72 -9.78 4.04
CA ASP A 113 -3.45 -10.33 4.55
C ASP A 113 -2.74 -9.41 5.56
N ASP A 114 -2.96 -8.10 5.44
CA ASP A 114 -2.37 -7.11 6.34
C ASP A 114 -3.07 -7.17 7.70
N PRO A 115 -2.37 -7.56 8.79
CA PRO A 115 -3.00 -7.79 10.09
C PRO A 115 -3.63 -6.53 10.67
N VAL A 116 -3.08 -5.36 10.40
CA VAL A 116 -3.62 -4.09 10.93
C VAL A 116 -4.93 -3.76 10.22
N LEU A 117 -4.94 -3.90 8.90
CA LEU A 117 -6.13 -3.63 8.09
C LEU A 117 -7.23 -4.66 8.34
N ALA A 118 -6.86 -5.93 8.52
CA ALA A 118 -7.77 -6.99 8.90
C ALA A 118 -8.48 -6.71 10.22
N GLN A 119 -7.73 -6.26 11.25
CA GLN A 119 -8.35 -5.90 12.52
C GLN A 119 -9.37 -4.77 12.36
N ILE A 120 -9.01 -3.70 11.64
CA ILE A 120 -9.90 -2.55 11.41
C ILE A 120 -11.18 -2.98 10.69
N LEU A 121 -11.03 -3.75 9.60
CA LEU A 121 -12.16 -4.24 8.82
C LEU A 121 -13.05 -5.17 9.65
N SER A 122 -12.47 -6.08 10.45
CA SER A 122 -13.24 -6.93 11.36
C SER A 122 -13.98 -6.13 12.44
N ASP A 123 -13.40 -5.05 12.96
CA ASP A 123 -14.06 -4.18 13.94
C ASP A 123 -15.27 -3.45 13.31
N ILE A 124 -15.12 -2.97 12.07
CA ILE A 124 -16.21 -2.34 11.30
C ILE A 124 -17.33 -3.37 11.08
N ASP A 125 -16.99 -4.56 10.59
CA ASP A 125 -17.96 -5.61 10.32
C ASP A 125 -18.68 -6.09 11.59
N LEU A 126 -17.97 -6.25 12.71
CA LEU A 126 -18.61 -6.52 14.00
C LEU A 126 -19.62 -5.43 14.34
N ARG A 127 -19.29 -4.16 14.12
CA ARG A 127 -20.21 -3.05 14.36
C ARG A 127 -21.43 -3.12 13.45
N VAL A 128 -21.25 -3.42 12.17
CA VAL A 128 -22.36 -3.61 11.22
C VAL A 128 -23.31 -4.70 11.71
N ARG A 129 -22.78 -5.88 12.07
CA ARG A 129 -23.61 -6.99 12.59
C ARG A 129 -24.38 -6.59 13.85
N VAL A 130 -23.76 -5.84 14.75
CA VAL A 130 -24.42 -5.33 15.96
C VAL A 130 -25.53 -4.33 15.62
N GLU A 131 -25.31 -3.39 14.69
CA GLU A 131 -26.35 -2.44 14.29
C GLU A 131 -27.53 -3.15 13.61
N LEU A 132 -27.26 -4.13 12.74
CA LEU A 132 -28.31 -4.96 12.13
C LEU A 132 -29.08 -5.77 13.18
N ALA A 133 -28.41 -6.31 14.19
CA ALA A 133 -29.06 -7.05 15.27
C ALA A 133 -29.97 -6.16 16.16
N LYS A 134 -29.65 -4.87 16.36
CA LYS A 134 -30.48 -3.95 17.16
C LYS A 134 -31.86 -3.71 16.58
N ILE A 135 -32.03 -3.94 15.28
CA ILE A 135 -33.27 -3.74 14.52
C ILE A 135 -33.90 -5.06 14.08
N ASP A 136 -33.48 -6.18 14.69
CA ASP A 136 -33.92 -7.55 14.39
C ASP A 136 -33.65 -8.02 12.93
N LEU A 137 -32.67 -7.43 12.24
CA LEU A 137 -32.22 -7.89 10.92
C LEU A 137 -30.99 -8.80 11.05
N ARG A 138 -30.98 -9.93 10.34
CA ARG A 138 -29.80 -10.81 10.27
C ARG A 138 -28.90 -10.39 9.11
N ALA A 139 -27.60 -10.26 9.39
CA ALA A 139 -26.53 -10.07 8.41
C ALA A 139 -26.20 -11.38 7.69
#